data_AF-A0A495UD87-F1
#
_entry.id   AF-A0A495UD87-F1
#
_cell.length_a   1.000
_cell.length_b   1.000
_cell.length_c   1.000
_cell.angle_alpha   90.00
_cell.angle_beta   90.00
_cell.angle_gamma   90.00
#
_symmetry.space_group_name_H-M   'P 1'
#
loop_
_entity.id
_entity.type
_entity.pdbx_description
1 polymer ?
#
loop_
_entity_poly.entity_id
_entity_poly.type
_entity_poly.pdbx_seq_one_letter_code
_entity_poly.pdbx_strand_id
1 'polypeptide(L)'
;MAVTPANIAVALGVAAPEPGSVTEQQWAMWISDAEMLIEIRRAELDASAPDQAKVDYVVRESVVAQVKRPDDATQVTVSVDDGSTSRTFQSGSGRVGIREEWWTLLGLRNDTKDAFSIDMIGAASMHLAWCALNFGALYCSCGADIAGVPIYEGADEW
;
A
#
# COMPACT_ATOMS: atom_id res chain seq x y z
N MET A 1 -0.40 -20.64 14.83
CA MET A 1 0.61 -21.65 15.17
C MET A 1 1.92 -20.89 15.29
N ALA A 2 2.62 -20.88 16.42
CA ALA A 2 3.83 -20.04 16.53
C ALA A 2 4.92 -20.47 15.53
N VAL A 3 5.54 -19.51 14.85
CA VAL A 3 6.61 -19.75 13.87
C VAL A 3 7.87 -20.18 14.60
N THR A 4 8.53 -21.25 14.14
CA THR A 4 9.77 -21.76 14.73
C THR A 4 10.95 -21.63 13.76
N PRO A 5 12.21 -21.67 14.24
CA PRO A 5 13.39 -21.71 13.37
C PRO A 5 13.37 -22.85 12.34
N ALA A 6 12.77 -23.99 12.69
CA ALA A 6 12.58 -25.10 11.75
C ALA A 6 11.66 -24.74 10.57
N ASN A 7 10.60 -23.96 10.81
CA ASN A 7 9.72 -23.48 9.73
C ASN A 7 10.45 -22.52 8.78
N ILE A 8 11.38 -21.71 9.32
CA ILE A 8 12.24 -20.84 8.52
C ILE A 8 13.20 -21.67 7.65
N ALA A 9 13.82 -22.71 8.23
CA ALA A 9 14.72 -23.61 7.50
C ALA A 9 14.03 -24.30 6.33
N VAL A 10 12.79 -24.79 6.54
CA VAL A 10 11.96 -25.39 5.49
C VAL A 10 11.69 -24.39 4.36
N ALA A 11 11.33 -23.15 4.68
CA ALA A 11 11.08 -22.12 3.67
C ALA A 11 12.34 -21.69 2.91
N LEU A 12 13.51 -21.75 3.56
CA LEU A 12 14.81 -21.49 2.94
C LEU A 12 15.33 -22.67 2.12
N GLY A 13 14.77 -23.88 2.29
CA GLY A 13 15.30 -25.10 1.68
C GLY A 13 16.67 -25.51 2.23
N VAL A 14 16.97 -25.15 3.48
CA VAL A 14 18.25 -25.45 4.15
C VAL A 14 18.01 -26.37 5.34
N ALA A 15 19.08 -27.05 5.80
CA ALA A 15 19.03 -27.78 7.05
C ALA A 15 18.72 -26.82 8.21
N ALA A 16 17.90 -27.27 9.16
CA ALA A 16 17.62 -26.49 10.36
C ALA A 16 18.93 -26.27 11.14
N PRO A 17 19.14 -25.07 11.71
CA PRO A 17 20.28 -24.83 12.60
C PRO A 17 20.29 -25.84 13.74
N GLU A 18 21.48 -26.21 14.20
CA GLU A 18 21.64 -27.12 15.34
C GLU A 18 20.96 -26.54 16.59
N PRO A 19 20.23 -27.35 17.37
CA PRO A 19 19.60 -26.89 18.60
C PRO A 19 20.62 -26.29 19.58
N GLY A 20 20.31 -25.11 20.12
CA GLY A 20 21.18 -24.34 21.01
C GLY A 20 22.27 -23.53 20.31
N SER A 21 22.39 -23.60 18.98
CA SER A 21 23.38 -22.82 18.24
C SER A 21 23.06 -21.31 18.28
N VAL A 22 24.10 -20.49 18.12
CA VAL A 22 23.96 -19.02 18.02
C VAL A 22 23.03 -18.64 16.85
N THR A 23 23.09 -19.38 15.75
CA THR A 23 22.24 -19.15 14.57
C THR A 23 20.76 -19.43 14.86
N GLU A 24 20.45 -20.51 15.57
CA GLU A 24 19.07 -20.79 16.01
C GLU A 24 18.54 -19.67 16.91
N GLN A 25 19.34 -19.26 17.90
CA GLN A 25 18.98 -18.18 18.82
C GLN A 25 18.78 -16.84 18.10
N GLN A 26 19.61 -16.55 17.09
CA GLN A 26 19.46 -15.37 16.25
C GLN A 26 18.14 -15.39 15.47
N TRP A 27 17.77 -16.53 14.89
CA TRP A 27 16.49 -16.66 14.18
C TRP A 27 15.31 -16.52 15.13
N ALA A 28 15.40 -17.08 16.34
CA ALA A 28 14.37 -16.92 17.37
C ALA A 28 14.22 -15.45 17.82
N MET A 29 15.33 -14.72 17.95
CA MET A 29 15.32 -13.29 18.23
C MET A 29 14.60 -12.51 17.11
N TRP A 30 14.92 -12.79 15.84
CA TRP A 30 14.26 -12.16 14.70
C TRP A 30 12.77 -12.48 14.59
N ILE A 31 12.36 -13.70 14.93
CA ILE A 31 10.94 -14.06 15.02
C ILE A 31 10.24 -13.19 16.08
N SER A 32 10.84 -13.07 17.26
CA SER A 32 10.29 -12.28 18.37
C SER A 32 10.20 -10.79 18.02
N ASP A 33 11.23 -10.24 17.35
CA ASP A 33 11.24 -8.86 16.89
C ASP A 33 10.13 -8.59 15.87
N ALA A 34 9.89 -9.52 14.93
CA ALA A 34 8.83 -9.40 13.94
C ALA A 34 7.43 -9.40 14.59
N GLU A 35 7.19 -10.29 15.56
CA GLU A 35 5.93 -10.34 16.31
C GLU A 35 5.71 -9.04 17.10
N MET A 36 6.76 -8.53 17.75
CA MET A 36 6.71 -7.26 18.47
C MET A 36 6.35 -6.09 17.53
N LEU A 37 6.96 -6.02 16.33
CA LEU A 37 6.65 -4.96 15.35
C LEU A 37 5.19 -5.00 14.90
N ILE A 38 4.64 -6.19 14.66
CA ILE A 38 3.24 -6.36 14.29
C ILE A 38 2.33 -5.87 15.43
N GLU A 39 2.65 -6.23 16.67
CA GLU A 39 1.86 -5.85 17.84
C GLU A 39 1.88 -4.35 18.10
N ILE A 40 3.05 -3.71 18.01
CA ILE A 40 3.19 -2.26 18.12
C ILE A 40 2.33 -1.58 17.05
N ARG A 41 2.46 -2.02 15.79
CA ARG A 41 1.71 -1.45 14.67
C ARG A 41 0.20 -1.62 14.83
N ARG A 42 -0.24 -2.79 15.31
CA ARG A 42 -1.64 -3.06 15.62
C ARG A 42 -2.17 -2.12 16.70
N ALA A 43 -1.40 -1.91 17.76
CA ALA A 43 -1.76 -1.00 18.85
C ALA A 43 -1.80 0.47 18.41
N GLU A 44 -0.87 0.89 17.54
CA GLU A 44 -0.86 2.24 16.94
C GLU A 44 -2.12 2.52 16.10
N LEU A 45 -2.60 1.51 15.37
CA LEU A 45 -3.76 1.62 14.48
C LEU A 45 -5.10 1.33 15.17
N ASP A 46 -5.11 0.94 16.44
CA ASP A 46 -6.28 0.41 17.16
C ASP A 46 -7.04 -0.66 16.35
N ALA A 47 -6.29 -1.49 15.61
CA ALA A 47 -6.84 -2.47 14.69
C ALA A 47 -7.20 -3.78 15.41
N SER A 48 -8.23 -4.47 14.91
CA SER A 48 -8.56 -5.82 15.37
C SER A 48 -7.40 -6.79 15.12
N ALA A 49 -7.26 -7.79 15.98
CA ALA A 49 -6.25 -8.84 15.81
C ALA A 49 -6.36 -9.49 14.41
N PRO A 50 -5.29 -9.45 13.59
CA PRO A 50 -5.30 -10.08 12.27
C PRO A 50 -5.36 -11.61 12.39
N ASP A 51 -5.79 -12.27 11.32
CA ASP A 51 -5.81 -13.73 11.25
C ASP A 51 -4.42 -14.32 11.55
N GLN A 52 -4.36 -15.24 12.51
CA GLN A 52 -3.13 -15.85 12.97
C GLN A 52 -2.35 -16.52 11.82
N ALA A 53 -3.04 -17.13 10.86
CA ALA A 53 -2.37 -17.76 9.71
C ALA A 53 -1.61 -16.73 8.84
N LYS A 54 -2.14 -15.50 8.73
CA LYS A 54 -1.48 -14.41 8.02
C LYS A 54 -0.28 -13.86 8.79
N VAL A 55 -0.40 -13.74 10.11
CA VAL A 55 0.72 -13.34 10.98
C VAL A 55 1.85 -14.36 10.87
N ASP A 56 1.54 -15.65 10.99
CA ASP A 56 2.53 -16.73 10.90
C ASP A 56 3.22 -16.75 9.52
N TYR A 57 2.49 -16.42 8.45
CA TYR A 57 3.04 -16.24 7.12
C TYR A 57 4.01 -15.05 7.06
N VAL A 58 3.58 -13.87 7.50
CA VAL A 58 4.39 -12.64 7.40
C VAL A 58 5.65 -12.74 8.26
N VAL A 59 5.56 -13.27 9.47
CA VAL A 59 6.72 -13.47 10.35
C VAL A 59 7.74 -14.39 9.67
N ARG A 60 7.30 -15.53 9.11
CA ARG A 60 8.20 -16.44 8.40
C ARG A 60 8.88 -15.77 7.22
N GLU A 61 8.12 -15.13 6.33
CA GLU A 61 8.70 -14.50 5.13
C GLU A 61 9.64 -13.33 5.47
N SER A 62 9.35 -12.58 6.54
CA SER A 62 10.20 -11.48 7.01
C SER A 62 11.55 -11.99 7.50
N VAL A 63 11.55 -13.06 8.29
CA VAL A 63 12.80 -13.67 8.79
C VAL A 63 13.57 -14.34 7.64
N VAL A 64 12.88 -15.00 6.71
CA VAL A 64 13.50 -15.56 5.49
C VAL A 64 14.19 -14.47 4.67
N ALA A 65 13.54 -13.32 4.48
CA ALA A 65 14.13 -12.18 3.78
C ALA A 65 15.36 -11.64 4.53
N GLN A 66 15.27 -11.51 5.86
CA GLN A 66 16.38 -11.08 6.70
C GLN A 66 17.58 -12.04 6.62
N VAL A 67 17.35 -13.35 6.61
CA VAL A 67 18.42 -14.36 6.47
C VAL A 67 19.10 -14.28 5.10
N LYS A 68 18.33 -14.07 4.02
CA LYS A 68 18.88 -13.99 2.66
C LYS A 68 19.70 -12.72 2.44
N ARG A 69 19.36 -11.62 3.13
CA ARG A 69 20.05 -10.34 3.04
C ARG A 69 20.13 -9.68 4.42
N PRO A 70 21.09 -10.09 5.26
CA PRO A 70 21.25 -9.50 6.59
C PRO A 70 21.76 -8.04 6.53
N ASP A 71 22.32 -7.62 5.39
CA ASP A 71 22.87 -6.29 5.14
C ASP A 71 22.59 -5.91 3.67
N ASP A 72 21.66 -4.99 3.41
CA ASP A 72 21.30 -4.55 2.04
C ASP A 72 21.93 -3.18 1.72
N ALA A 73 23.19 -2.99 2.12
CA ALA A 73 23.97 -1.78 1.83
C ALA A 73 25.00 -2.06 0.72
N THR A 74 24.60 -1.95 -0.55
CA THR A 74 25.59 -1.87 -1.65
C THR A 74 25.08 -0.97 -2.76
N GLN A 75 25.75 0.17 -2.97
CA GLN A 75 25.55 0.98 -4.17
C GLN A 75 26.29 0.31 -5.32
N VAL A 76 25.55 -0.16 -6.33
CA VAL A 76 26.15 -0.64 -7.58
C VAL A 76 25.92 0.41 -8.64
N THR A 77 26.98 1.16 -8.96
CA THR A 77 27.00 2.06 -10.11
C THR A 77 27.64 1.30 -11.27
N VAL A 78 26.85 1.05 -12.32
CA VAL A 78 27.38 0.54 -13.58
C VAL A 78 27.40 1.69 -14.57
N SER A 79 28.61 2.10 -14.96
CA SER A 79 28.83 3.09 -16.01
C SER A 79 29.13 2.35 -17.32
N VAL A 80 28.31 2.57 -18.34
CA VAL A 80 28.56 2.14 -19.72
C VAL A 80 28.65 3.42 -20.56
N ASP A 81 29.53 3.47 -21.57
CA ASP A 81 29.98 4.68 -22.30
C ASP A 81 28.95 5.82 -22.50
N ASP A 82 27.68 5.50 -22.78
CA ASP A 82 26.61 6.48 -23.09
C ASP A 82 25.56 6.69 -21.95
N GLY A 83 25.73 6.08 -20.79
CA GLY A 83 24.79 6.23 -19.67
C GLY A 83 25.16 5.44 -18.41
N SER A 84 24.82 6.01 -17.26
CA SER A 84 24.96 5.31 -15.97
C SER A 84 23.61 4.82 -15.48
N THR A 85 23.57 3.59 -14.97
CA THR A 85 22.43 3.08 -14.18
C THR A 85 22.87 3.00 -12.73
N SER A 86 22.22 3.78 -11.86
CA SER A 86 22.41 3.71 -10.41
C SER A 86 21.28 2.91 -9.77
N ARG A 87 21.63 1.92 -8.96
CA ARG A 87 20.69 1.25 -8.04
C ARG A 87 21.15 1.54 -6.61
N THR A 88 20.34 2.29 -5.89
CA THR A 88 20.59 2.61 -4.47
C THR A 88 19.78 1.66 -3.61
N PHE A 89 20.44 0.82 -2.85
CA PHE A 89 19.84 0.01 -1.79
C PHE A 89 20.16 0.70 -0.45
N GLN A 90 19.13 1.07 0.32
CA GLN A 90 19.30 1.73 1.60
C GLN A 90 19.58 0.69 2.70
N SER A 91 20.61 0.97 3.50
CA SER A 91 21.10 0.06 4.54
C SER A 91 20.04 -0.24 5.59
N GLY A 92 19.66 -1.52 5.72
CA GLY A 92 18.87 -2.03 6.82
C GLY A 92 19.67 -2.00 8.13
N SER A 93 19.02 -1.63 9.24
CA SER A 93 19.65 -1.44 10.57
C SER A 93 20.16 -2.73 11.26
N GLY A 94 20.34 -3.82 10.52
CA GLY A 94 20.57 -5.17 11.06
C GLY A 94 19.35 -5.77 11.79
N ARG A 95 18.19 -5.10 11.71
CA ARG A 95 16.92 -5.48 12.33
C ARG A 95 15.96 -6.04 11.29
N VAL A 96 15.05 -6.91 11.71
CA VAL A 96 13.99 -7.44 10.86
C VAL A 96 13.11 -6.29 10.36
N GLY A 97 13.03 -6.13 9.05
CA GLY A 97 12.11 -5.22 8.38
C GLY A 97 10.91 -5.98 7.81
N ILE A 98 9.70 -5.50 8.09
CA ILE A 98 8.47 -6.00 7.46
C ILE A 98 8.14 -5.10 6.27
N ARG A 99 7.95 -5.69 5.09
CA ARG A 99 7.69 -4.98 3.83
C ARG A 99 6.25 -4.45 3.75
N GLU A 100 6.03 -3.38 3.00
CA GLU A 100 4.72 -2.69 2.87
C GLU A 100 3.60 -3.59 2.31
N GLU A 101 3.92 -4.52 1.41
CA GLU A 101 2.94 -5.48 0.91
C GLU A 101 2.44 -6.43 2.01
N TRP A 102 3.28 -6.74 3.00
CA TRP A 102 2.90 -7.61 4.10
C TRP A 102 2.06 -6.87 5.14
N TRP A 103 2.35 -5.58 5.37
CA TRP A 103 1.46 -4.71 6.13
C TRP A 103 0.07 -4.62 5.48
N THR A 104 0.01 -4.54 4.16
CA THR A 104 -1.26 -4.57 3.40
C THR A 104 -2.00 -5.89 3.60
N LEU A 105 -1.30 -7.03 3.54
CA LEU A 105 -1.89 -8.36 3.75
C LEU A 105 -2.49 -8.52 5.16
N LEU A 106 -1.84 -7.93 6.17
CA LEU A 106 -2.29 -7.92 7.55
C LEU A 106 -3.43 -6.90 7.80
N GLY A 107 -3.70 -6.00 6.86
CA GLY A 107 -4.64 -4.89 7.08
C GLY A 107 -4.11 -3.84 8.06
N LEU A 108 -2.79 -3.79 8.27
CA LEU A 108 -2.10 -2.89 9.20
C LEU A 108 -1.31 -1.80 8.47
N ARG A 109 -1.83 -1.36 7.34
CA ARG A 109 -1.24 -0.27 6.56
C ARG A 109 -1.73 1.05 7.14
N ASN A 110 -0.84 2.04 7.22
CA ASN A 110 -1.28 3.43 7.37
C ASN A 110 -1.79 3.87 6.01
N ASP A 111 -3.09 3.74 5.77
CA ASP A 111 -3.78 4.49 4.74
C ASP A 111 -3.83 5.96 5.17
N THR A 112 -2.71 6.66 5.02
CA THR A 112 -2.82 8.04 4.52
C THR A 112 -3.58 7.91 3.21
N LYS A 113 -4.86 8.28 3.25
CA LYS A 113 -5.77 8.32 2.12
C LYS A 113 -5.06 9.03 0.96
N ASP A 114 -4.43 8.28 0.07
CA ASP A 114 -4.13 8.72 -1.30
C ASP A 114 -5.46 8.71 -2.07
N ALA A 115 -6.41 9.50 -1.56
CA ALA A 115 -7.66 9.78 -2.22
C ALA A 115 -7.36 10.88 -3.23
N PHE A 116 -7.01 10.49 -4.45
CA PHE A 116 -7.23 11.39 -5.57
C PHE A 116 -8.74 11.65 -5.63
N SER A 117 -9.17 12.83 -5.18
CA SER A 117 -10.52 13.31 -5.42
C SER A 117 -10.53 13.96 -6.80
N ILE A 118 -11.23 13.34 -7.75
CA ILE A 118 -11.60 14.02 -8.99
C ILE A 118 -12.80 14.89 -8.62
N ASP A 119 -12.53 16.17 -8.39
CA ASP A 119 -13.56 17.20 -8.31
C ASP A 119 -14.03 17.48 -9.73
N MET A 120 -15.17 16.90 -10.11
CA MET A 120 -15.83 17.34 -11.32
C MET A 120 -16.45 18.70 -11.00
N ILE A 121 -15.81 19.78 -11.50
CA ILE A 121 -16.47 21.07 -11.62
C ILE A 121 -17.82 20.81 -12.25
N GLY A 122 -18.88 20.98 -11.47
CA GLY A 122 -20.24 20.85 -11.97
C GLY A 122 -20.36 21.76 -13.16
N ALA A 123 -20.69 21.19 -14.33
CA ALA A 123 -21.01 21.97 -15.50
C ALA A 123 -22.36 22.65 -15.24
N ALA A 124 -22.35 23.74 -14.47
CA ALA A 124 -23.45 24.68 -14.48
C ALA A 124 -23.43 25.32 -15.87
N SER A 125 -24.20 24.76 -16.80
CA SER A 125 -24.59 25.46 -18.01
C SER A 125 -25.40 26.68 -17.54
N MET A 126 -24.71 27.80 -17.31
CA MET A 126 -25.39 29.05 -16.99
C MET A 126 -26.22 29.40 -18.21
N HIS A 127 -27.55 29.29 -18.08
CA HIS A 127 -28.46 29.69 -19.12
C HIS A 127 -28.37 31.21 -19.29
N LEU A 128 -27.62 31.65 -20.30
CA LEU A 128 -27.43 33.08 -20.59
C LEU A 128 -28.58 33.59 -21.46
N ALA A 129 -28.98 34.85 -21.26
CA ALA A 129 -30.11 35.46 -21.99
C ALA A 129 -29.96 35.42 -23.52
N TRP A 130 -28.74 35.32 -24.04
CA TRP A 130 -28.49 35.19 -25.49
C TRP A 130 -29.00 33.86 -26.06
N CYS A 131 -29.10 32.80 -25.25
CA CYS A 131 -29.60 31.49 -25.69
C CYS A 131 -31.06 31.54 -26.13
N ALA A 132 -31.92 32.33 -25.48
CA ALA A 132 -33.29 32.55 -25.92
C ALA A 132 -33.36 33.43 -27.18
N LEU A 133 -32.52 34.47 -27.23
CA LEU A 133 -32.49 35.43 -28.34
C LEU A 133 -32.02 34.81 -29.66
N ASN A 134 -31.07 33.88 -29.63
CA ASN A 134 -30.52 33.26 -30.85
C ASN A 134 -31.51 32.33 -31.56
N PHE A 135 -32.52 31.82 -30.85
CA PHE A 135 -33.61 31.01 -31.41
C PHE A 135 -34.88 31.84 -31.70
N GLY A 136 -34.82 33.17 -31.56
CA GLY A 136 -35.90 34.08 -31.92
C GLY A 136 -37.18 33.91 -31.10
N ALA A 137 -37.09 33.24 -29.95
CA ALA A 137 -38.22 32.88 -29.11
C ALA A 137 -38.19 33.66 -27.79
N LEU A 138 -39.35 33.81 -27.16
CA LEU A 138 -39.44 34.36 -25.80
C LEU A 138 -38.76 33.43 -24.78
N TYR A 139 -38.62 32.14 -25.13
CA TYR A 139 -38.02 31.12 -24.30
C TYR A 139 -37.04 30.23 -25.06
N CYS A 140 -36.02 29.70 -24.37
CA CYS A 140 -35.05 28.79 -24.98
C CYS A 140 -35.63 27.37 -25.15
N SER A 141 -35.26 26.68 -26.23
CA SER A 141 -35.76 25.31 -26.52
C SER A 141 -35.37 24.27 -25.46
N CYS A 142 -34.32 24.53 -24.67
CA CYS A 142 -33.94 23.67 -23.56
C CYS A 142 -34.82 23.85 -22.30
N GLY A 143 -35.65 24.90 -22.24
CA GLY A 143 -36.59 25.15 -21.13
C GLY A 143 -35.95 25.64 -19.81
N ALA A 144 -34.64 25.92 -19.81
CA ALA A 144 -33.89 26.29 -18.60
C ALA A 144 -34.25 27.68 -18.04
N ASP A 145 -34.80 28.56 -18.86
CA ASP A 145 -35.38 29.84 -18.45
C ASP A 145 -36.69 29.72 -17.68
N ILE A 146 -37.42 28.61 -17.86
CA ILE A 146 -38.66 28.32 -17.13
C ILE A 146 -38.36 27.51 -15.87
N ALA A 147 -37.51 26.49 -15.97
CA ALA A 147 -37.27 25.52 -14.90
C ALA A 147 -35.97 25.75 -14.11
N GLY A 148 -35.12 26.71 -14.51
CA GLY A 148 -33.79 26.94 -13.93
C GLY A 148 -32.73 25.92 -14.39
N VAL A 149 -33.13 24.82 -15.02
CA VAL A 149 -32.28 23.77 -15.59
C VAL A 149 -32.87 23.24 -16.90
N PRO A 150 -32.07 22.71 -17.85
CA PRO A 150 -32.58 22.13 -19.09
C PRO A 150 -33.57 20.98 -18.83
N ILE A 151 -34.80 21.12 -19.32
CA ILE A 151 -35.90 20.17 -19.09
C ILE A 151 -35.68 18.87 -19.90
N TYR A 152 -34.97 18.94 -21.02
CA TYR A 152 -34.84 17.82 -21.97
C TYR A 152 -33.44 17.17 -22.02
N GLU A 153 -32.43 17.74 -21.34
CA GLU A 153 -31.04 17.24 -21.41
C GLU A 153 -30.41 16.96 -20.03
N GLY A 154 -31.18 16.97 -18.94
CA GLY A 154 -30.63 16.78 -17.59
C GLY A 154 -31.62 16.34 -16.52
N ALA A 155 -32.71 15.64 -16.89
CA ALA A 155 -33.67 15.11 -15.92
C ALA A 155 -33.33 13.68 -15.44
N ASP A 156 -32.06 13.27 -15.48
CA ASP A 156 -31.61 12.00 -14.91
C ASP A 156 -30.64 12.27 -13.74
N GLU A 157 -31.21 12.51 -12.56
CA GLU A 157 -30.53 12.34 -11.28
C GLU A 157 -31.29 11.30 -10.45
N TRP A 158 -30.85 10.05 -10.59
CA TRP A 158 -30.69 9.11 -9.48
C TRP A 158 -29.25 9.25 -8.96
#